data_AF-A0A2V2T380-F1
#
_entry.id   AF-A0A2V2T380-F1
#
_cell.length_a   1.000
_cell.length_b   1.000
_cell.length_c   1.000
_cell.angle_alpha   90.00
_cell.angle_beta   90.00
_cell.angle_gamma   90.00
#
_symmetry.space_group_name_H-M   'P 1'
#
loop_
_entity.id
_entity.type
_entity.pdbx_description
1 polymer ?
#
loop_
_entity_poly.entity_id
_entity_poly.type
_entity_poly.pdbx_seq_one_letter_code
_entity_poly.pdbx_strand_id
1 'polypeptide(L)' 'MSYREAQQWASFIKQNGPINSTRRVEAMLAKVCWVIQRVNGGKAAVEDFLPEYGDPEPQEASIEQFAAILSMARVR' A
#
# COMPACT_ATOMS: atom_id res chain seq x y z
N MET A 1 -7.51 -19.94 -14.81
CA MET A 1 -7.94 -18.56 -15.12
C MET A 1 -7.30 -18.16 -16.44
N SER A 2 -8.10 -17.80 -17.44
CA SER A 2 -7.60 -17.33 -18.72
C SER A 2 -7.09 -15.89 -18.63
N TYR A 3 -6.23 -15.48 -19.56
CA TYR A 3 -5.69 -14.12 -19.61
C TYR A 3 -6.79 -13.05 -19.70
N ARG A 4 -7.85 -13.33 -20.48
CA ARG A 4 -9.00 -12.44 -20.63
C ARG A 4 -9.76 -12.26 -19.32
N GLU A 5 -10.00 -13.35 -18.59
CA GLU A 5 -10.64 -13.29 -17.27
C GLU A 5 -9.79 -12.48 -16.29
N ALA A 6 -8.46 -12.65 -16.31
CA ALA A 6 -7.56 -11.89 -15.45
C ALA A 6 -7.62 -10.36 -15.73
N GLN A 7 -7.64 -9.95 -17.01
CA GLN A 7 -7.79 -8.54 -17.39
C GLN A 7 -9.14 -7.95 -16.97
N GLN A 8 -10.22 -8.71 -17.14
CA GLN A 8 -11.55 -8.31 -16.69
C GLN A 8 -11.59 -8.13 -15.17
N TRP A 9 -10.94 -9.04 -14.45
CA TRP A 9 -10.81 -8.97 -13.00
C TRP A 9 -10.01 -7.75 -12.53
N ALA A 10 -8.87 -7.45 -13.16
CA ALA A 10 -8.07 -6.27 -12.87
C ALA A 10 -8.86 -4.96 -13.14
N SER A 11 -9.62 -4.93 -14.24
CA SER A 11 -10.48 -3.79 -14.59
C SER A 11 -11.60 -3.59 -13.56
N PHE A 12 -12.20 -4.69 -13.08
CA PHE A 12 -13.22 -4.67 -12.05
C PHE A 12 -12.68 -4.11 -10.72
N ILE A 13 -11.50 -4.54 -10.27
CA ILE A 13 -10.84 -3.98 -9.07
C ILE A 13 -10.58 -2.47 -9.27
N LYS A 14 -10.07 -2.07 -10.43
CA LYS A 14 -9.76 -0.66 -10.71
C LYS A 14 -10.99 0.24 -10.62
N GLN A 15 -12.13 -0.23 -11.11
CA GLN A 15 -13.39 0.51 -11.08
C GLN A 15 -14.06 0.49 -9.70
N ASN A 16 -14.05 -0.65 -9.01
CA ASN A 16 -14.82 -0.85 -7.79
C ASN A 16 -14.00 -0.69 -6.50
N GLY A 17 -12.69 -0.51 -6.62
CA GLY A 17 -11.76 -0.43 -5.49
C GLY A 17 -11.30 -1.81 -4.96
N PRO A 18 -10.47 -1.83 -3.91
CA PRO A 18 -9.91 -3.05 -3.34
C PRO A 18 -11.00 -4.05 -2.96
N ILE A 19 -10.85 -5.34 -3.29
CA ILE A 19 -11.86 -6.34 -2.90
C ILE A 19 -11.75 -6.70 -1.42
N ASN A 20 -10.55 -6.55 -0.86
CA ASN A 20 -10.32 -6.67 0.57
C ASN A 20 -10.88 -5.42 1.29
N SER A 21 -11.85 -5.63 2.18
CA SER A 21 -12.49 -4.59 3.00
C SER A 21 -11.48 -3.85 3.88
N THR A 22 -10.50 -4.54 4.46
CA THR A 22 -9.41 -3.93 5.24
C THR A 22 -8.65 -2.92 4.39
N ARG A 23 -8.25 -3.29 3.17
CA ARG A 23 -7.57 -2.35 2.24
C ARG A 23 -8.43 -1.16 1.84
N ARG A 24 -9.75 -1.30 1.78
CA ARG A 24 -10.66 -0.15 1.56
C ARG A 24 -10.63 0.81 2.74
N VAL A 25 -10.69 0.28 3.96
CA VAL A 25 -10.64 1.08 5.20
C VAL A 25 -9.30 1.79 5.33
N GLU A 26 -8.19 1.08 5.11
CA GLU A 26 -6.84 1.66 5.12
C GLU A 26 -6.69 2.81 4.11
N ALA A 27 -7.13 2.60 2.85
CA ALA A 27 -7.05 3.63 1.82
C ALA A 27 -7.91 4.87 2.15
N MET A 28 -9.04 4.67 2.83
CA MET A 28 -9.89 5.77 3.31
C MET A 28 -9.21 6.54 4.44
N LEU A 29 -8.69 5.83 5.44
CA LEU A 29 -7.98 6.43 6.59
C LEU A 29 -6.73 7.19 6.13
N ALA A 30 -5.95 6.61 5.22
CA ALA A 30 -4.77 7.27 4.64
C ALA A 30 -5.12 8.62 3.97
N LYS A 31 -6.25 8.70 3.24
CA LYS A 31 -6.72 9.96 2.65
C LYS A 31 -7.09 11.00 3.72
N VAL A 32 -7.73 10.57 4.81
CA VAL A 32 -8.07 11.46 5.94
C VAL A 32 -6.79 11.98 6.60
N CYS A 33 -5.84 11.10 6.91
CA CYS A 33 -4.54 11.48 7.46
C CYS A 33 -3.80 12.46 6.54
N TRP A 34 -3.84 12.26 5.23
CA TRP A 34 -3.23 13.18 4.27
C TRP A 34 -3.87 14.57 4.31
N VAL A 35 -5.20 14.67 4.39
CA VAL A 35 -5.89 15.96 4.51
C VAL A 35 -5.50 16.66 5.81
N ILE A 36 -5.50 15.92 6.92
CA ILE A 36 -5.08 16.44 8.23
C ILE A 36 -3.65 16.95 8.16
N GLN A 37 -2.73 16.19 7.57
CA GLN A 37 -1.34 16.61 7.41
C GLN A 37 -1.21 17.86 6.55
N ARG A 38 -1.94 17.93 5.44
CA ARG A 38 -1.91 19.09 4.54
C ARG A 38 -2.42 20.36 5.23
N VAL A 39 -3.46 20.26 6.06
CA VAL A 39 -4.00 21.39 6.83
C VAL A 39 -3.00 21.86 7.90
N ASN A 40 -2.30 20.93 8.54
CA ASN A 40 -1.31 21.23 9.59
C ASN A 40 0.08 21.59 9.03
N GLY A 41 0.22 21.82 7.72
CA GLY A 41 1.49 22.17 7.09
C GLY A 41 2.54 21.06 7.20
N GLY A 42 2.11 19.79 7.29
CA GLY A 42 2.98 18.62 7.44
C GLY A 42 3.60 18.44 8.83
N LYS A 43 3.16 19.21 9.83
CA LYS A 43 3.70 19.16 11.19
C LYS A 43 2.90 18.30 12.16
N ALA A 44 1.80 17.69 11.72
CA ALA A 44 1.02 16.84 12.61
C ALA A 44 1.79 15.53 12.83
N ALA A 45 2.08 15.18 14.08
CA ALA A 45 2.45 13.82 14.43
C ALA A 45 1.15 13.03 14.62
N VAL A 46 0.70 12.35 13.58
CA VAL A 46 -0.47 11.47 13.67
C VAL A 46 0.06 10.11 14.11
N GLU A 47 -0.24 9.72 15.35
CA GLU A 47 0.03 8.38 15.84
C GLU A 47 -0.89 7.39 15.11
N ASP A 48 -0.36 6.23 14.74
CA ASP A 48 -1.17 5.17 14.16
C ASP A 48 -1.99 4.53 15.29
N PHE A 49 -3.31 4.66 15.22
CA PHE A 49 -4.23 4.12 16.24
C PHE A 49 -4.52 2.63 16.04
N LEU A 50 -4.04 2.04 14.94
CA LEU A 50 -4.14 0.60 14.74
C LEU A 50 -3.12 -0.08 15.64
N PRO A 51 -3.53 -1.05 16.48
CA PRO A 51 -2.58 -1.83 17.26
C PRO A 51 -1.59 -2.44 16.29
N GLU A 52 -0.32 -2.09 16.47
CA GLU A 52 0.78 -2.46 15.60
C GLU A 52 0.62 -3.93 15.22
N TYR A 53 0.47 -4.22 13.92
CA TYR A 53 1.13 -5.40 13.39
C TYR A 53 2.60 -5.15 13.72
N GLY A 54 3.05 -5.69 14.87
CA GLY A 54 4.22 -5.24 15.61
C GLY A 54 5.34 -4.74 14.71
N ASP A 55 5.94 -3.61 15.07
CA ASP A 55 7.04 -2.98 14.32
C ASP A 55 7.87 -4.05 13.62
N PRO A 56 7.82 -4.14 12.27
CA PRO A 56 8.63 -5.13 11.58
C PRO A 56 10.06 -4.85 12.01
N GLU A 57 10.69 -5.84 12.66
CA GLU A 57 12.06 -5.69 13.13
C GLU A 57 12.87 -5.06 11.99
N PRO A 58 13.66 -4.01 12.27
CA PRO A 58 14.42 -3.33 11.24
C PRO A 58 15.41 -4.31 10.63
N GLN A 59 14.96 -4.99 9.57
CA GLN A 59 15.75 -5.95 8.84
C GLN A 59 16.54 -5.12 7.83
N GLU A 60 17.83 -4.90 8.11
CA GLU A 60 18.73 -4.24 7.18
C GLU A 60 18.69 -5.00 5.86
N ALA A 61 18.05 -4.41 4.85
CA ALA A 61 17.94 -5.04 3.54
C ALA A 61 19.36 -5.20 2.97
N SER A 62 19.78 -6.43 2.76
CA SER A 62 21.09 -6.68 2.16
C SER A 62 21.12 -6.13 0.73
N ILE A 63 22.30 -5.76 0.25
CA ILE A 63 22.50 -5.27 -1.13
C ILE A 63 21.92 -6.27 -2.16
N GLU A 64 21.97 -7.57 -1.84
CA GLU A 64 21.41 -8.64 -2.66
C GLU A 64 19.88 -8.62 -2.71
N GLN A 65 19.22 -8.38 -1.57
CA GLN A 65 17.76 -8.23 -1.50
C GLN A 65 17.28 -6.98 -2.25
N PHE A 66 18.04 -5.87 -2.16
CA PHE A 66 17.77 -4.67 -2.92
C PHE A 66 17.91 -4.88 -4.44
N ALA A 67 18.96 -5.58 -4.88
CA ALA A 67 19.16 -5.95 -6.28
C ALA A 67 18.07 -6.89 -6.81
N ALA A 68 17.58 -7.81 -5.97
CA ALA A 68 16.47 -8.69 -6.31
C ALA A 68 15.16 -7.90 -6.57
N ILE A 69 14.86 -6.89 -5.75
CA ILE A 69 13.70 -6.02 -5.94
C ILE A 69 13.80 -5.24 -7.26
N LEU A 70 14.97 -4.66 -7.55
CA LEU A 70 15.20 -3.90 -8.79
C LEU A 70 15.08 -4.77 -10.04
N SER A 71 15.51 -6.03 -9.98
CA SER A 71 15.39 -6.97 -11.09
C SER A 71 13.95 -7.46 -11.28
N MET A 72 13.18 -7.66 -10.20
CA MET A 72 11.75 -7.99 -10.28
C MET A 72 10.90 -6.82 -10.79
N ALA A 73 11.26 -5.56 -10.47
CA ALA A 73 10.58 -4.38 -10.97
C ALA A 73 10.76 -4.16 -12.48
N ARG A 74 11.73 -4.84 -13.10
CA ARG A 74 11.97 -4.83 -14.54
C ARG A 74 11.12 -5.88 -15.25
N VAL A 75 9.79 -5.74 -15.13
CA VAL A 75 8.84 -6.49 -15.97
C VAL A 75 8.85 -5.88 -17.37
N ARG A 76 9.11 -6.70 -18.39
CA ARG A 76 9.00 -6.35 -19.81
C ARG A 76 7.56 -6.11 -20.23
#